data_AF-A0A1A8RF96-F1
#
_entry.id   AF-A0A1A8RF96-F1
#
_cell.length_a   1.000
_cell.length_b   1.000
_cell.length_c   1.000
_cell.angle_alpha   90.00
_cell.angle_beta   90.00
_cell.angle_gamma   90.00
#
_symmetry.space_group_name_H-M   'P 1'
#
loop_
_entity.id
_entity.type
_entity.pdbx_description
1 polymer ?
#
loop_
_entity_poly.entity_id
_entity_poly.type
_entity_poly.pdbx_seq_one_letter_code
_entity_poly.pdbx_strand_id
1 'polypeptide(L)'
;MDYDLEEDKLGIPTVPGTVTLKKDANNLIGISIGGGAQYCPCLYIVQVFDNTPAALDGTLAAGDEITGVNGKTVKGKTKVEVAKMIQTVQ
;
A
#
# COMPACT_ATOMS: atom_id res chain seq x y z
N MET A 1 1.94 19.42 25.03
CA MET A 1 0.59 19.23 24.45
C MET A 1 0.77 18.23 23.33
N ASP A 2 0.81 16.94 23.69
CA ASP A 2 0.86 15.85 22.72
C ASP A 2 -0.52 15.75 22.09
N TYR A 3 -0.61 16.03 20.79
CA TYR A 3 -1.85 15.88 20.05
C TYR A 3 -2.00 14.41 19.68
N ASP A 4 -2.69 13.65 20.53
CA ASP A 4 -3.22 12.34 20.16
C ASP A 4 -4.26 12.56 19.05
N LEU A 5 -3.84 12.38 17.80
CA LEU A 5 -4.74 12.38 16.65
C LEU A 5 -5.60 11.11 16.75
N GLU A 6 -6.83 11.24 17.23
CA GLU A 6 -7.82 10.16 17.16
C GLU A 6 -8.01 9.73 15.69
N GLU A 7 -7.80 8.46 15.41
CA GLU A 7 -8.04 7.88 14.09
C GLU A 7 -9.53 8.03 13.76
N ASP A 8 -9.84 8.74 12.66
CA ASP A 8 -11.20 8.94 12.19
C ASP A 8 -11.81 7.60 11.73
N LYS A 9 -12.73 7.06 12.54
CA LYS A 9 -13.44 5.80 12.29
C LYS A 9 -14.75 5.98 11.54
N LEU A 10 -15.09 7.20 11.10
CA LEU A 10 -16.35 7.52 10.40
C LEU A 10 -16.23 7.50 8.86
N GLY A 11 -15.06 7.15 8.32
CA GLY A 11 -14.87 6.90 6.89
C GLY A 11 -15.64 5.67 6.39
N ILE A 12 -15.73 5.53 5.05
CA ILE A 12 -16.24 4.32 4.35
C ILE A 12 -15.71 3.09 5.09
N PRO A 13 -16.53 2.06 5.40
CA PRO A 13 -16.04 0.86 6.07
C PRO A 13 -14.94 0.23 5.21
N THR A 14 -13.68 0.51 5.54
CA THR A 14 -12.53 -0.11 4.91
C THR A 14 -12.53 -1.55 5.39
N VAL A 15 -12.92 -2.46 4.51
CA VAL A 15 -12.84 -3.89 4.83
C VAL A 15 -11.36 -4.23 4.73
N PRO A 16 -10.67 -4.55 5.85
CA PRO A 16 -9.29 -4.97 5.77
C PRO A 16 -9.20 -6.24 4.92
N GLY A 17 -8.37 -6.17 3.89
CA GLY A 17 -8.16 -7.26 2.94
C GLY A 17 -6.70 -7.68 2.88
N THR A 18 -6.43 -8.82 2.25
CA THR A 18 -5.08 -9.24 1.90
C THR A 18 -5.13 -9.87 0.52
N VAL A 19 -4.21 -9.47 -0.34
CA VAL A 19 -4.05 -10.00 -1.69
C VAL A 19 -2.65 -10.60 -1.82
N THR A 20 -2.55 -11.71 -2.56
CA THR A 20 -1.27 -12.33 -2.91
C THR A 20 -1.05 -12.20 -4.41
N LEU A 21 -0.11 -11.36 -4.81
CA LEU A 21 0.19 -11.11 -6.21
C LEU A 21 1.48 -11.80 -6.63
N LYS A 22 1.46 -12.45 -7.79
CA LYS A 22 2.68 -12.93 -8.46
C LYS A 22 3.26 -11.80 -9.29
N LYS A 23 4.54 -11.51 -9.12
CA LYS A 23 5.25 -10.49 -9.89
C LYS A 23 5.38 -10.86 -11.37
N ASP A 24 5.45 -9.83 -12.21
CA ASP A 24 5.70 -9.98 -13.64
C ASP A 24 7.19 -10.29 -13.94
N ALA A 25 7.51 -10.41 -15.23
CA ALA A 25 8.88 -10.65 -15.71
C ALA A 25 9.87 -9.51 -15.36
N ASN A 26 9.36 -8.32 -15.02
CA ASN A 26 10.15 -7.15 -14.64
C ASN A 26 10.27 -6.99 -13.12
N ASN A 27 9.84 -7.98 -12.33
CA ASN A 27 9.81 -7.93 -10.87
C ASN A 27 8.86 -6.83 -10.32
N LEU A 28 7.77 -6.52 -11.05
CA LEU A 28 6.76 -5.53 -10.70
C LEU A 28 5.40 -6.19 -10.41
N ILE A 29 4.63 -5.56 -9.52
CA ILE A 29 3.22 -5.89 -9.29
C ILE A 29 2.26 -4.90 -9.96
N GLY A 30 2.73 -3.69 -10.29
CA GLY A 30 1.96 -2.70 -11.04
C GLY A 30 1.12 -1.72 -10.23
N ILE A 31 1.64 -1.24 -9.10
CA ILE A 31 1.02 -0.16 -8.32
C ILE A 31 2.02 1.00 -8.11
N SER A 32 1.50 2.21 -7.91
CA SER A 32 2.27 3.34 -7.39
C SER A 32 1.86 3.65 -5.95
N ILE A 33 2.84 4.02 -5.12
CA ILE A 33 2.67 4.21 -3.68
C ILE A 33 2.79 5.70 -3.35
N GLY A 34 1.76 6.24 -2.69
CA GLY A 34 1.71 7.58 -2.14
C GLY A 34 2.00 7.61 -0.64
N GLY A 35 2.18 8.82 -0.10
CA GLY A 35 2.36 9.03 1.35
C GLY A 35 3.76 8.70 1.86
N GLY A 36 3.82 8.24 3.11
CA GLY A 36 5.07 7.98 3.84
C GLY A 36 5.94 9.23 4.02
N ALA A 37 5.32 10.37 4.33
CA ALA A 37 5.95 11.68 4.53
C ALA A 37 5.49 12.32 5.86
N GLN A 38 6.16 13.38 6.31
CA GLN A 38 5.92 14.02 7.61
C GLN A 38 4.45 14.39 7.86
N TYR A 39 3.77 14.95 6.87
CA TYR A 39 2.37 15.38 6.97
C TYR A 39 1.36 14.35 6.44
N CYS A 40 1.85 13.20 5.95
CA CYS A 40 1.03 12.09 5.44
C CYS A 40 1.76 10.77 5.76
N PRO A 41 1.70 10.32 7.02
CA PRO A 41 2.44 9.14 7.48
C PRO A 41 1.86 7.82 6.95
N CYS A 42 0.59 7.80 6.57
CA CYS A 42 -0.05 6.65 5.92
C CYS A 42 0.54 6.40 4.52
N LEU A 43 0.40 5.17 4.07
CA LEU A 43 0.84 4.72 2.75
C LEU A 43 -0.38 4.19 2.00
N TYR A 44 -0.54 4.58 0.76
CA TYR A 44 -1.73 4.19 -0.02
C TYR A 44 -1.39 4.01 -1.49
N ILE A 45 -2.27 3.31 -2.20
CA ILE A 45 -2.17 3.12 -3.64
C ILE A 45 -2.62 4.41 -4.34
N VAL A 46 -1.73 5.02 -5.12
CA VAL A 46 -2.06 6.19 -5.94
C VAL A 46 -2.69 5.76 -7.26
N GLN A 47 -2.14 4.71 -7.87
CA GLN A 47 -2.60 4.19 -9.16
C GLN A 47 -2.30 2.70 -9.26
N VAL A 48 -3.21 1.97 -9.90
CA VAL A 48 -2.99 0.62 -10.41
C VAL A 48 -2.79 0.73 -11.92
N PHE A 49 -1.70 0.17 -12.44
CA PHE A 49 -1.35 0.27 -13.86
C PHE A 49 -2.00 -0.86 -14.66
N ASP A 50 -2.55 -0.55 -15.83
CA ASP A 50 -3.14 -1.55 -16.73
C ASP A 50 -2.14 -2.61 -17.16
N ASN A 51 -2.63 -3.81 -17.47
CA ASN A 51 -1.82 -4.96 -17.91
C ASN A 51 -0.74 -5.40 -16.90
N THR A 52 -0.97 -5.18 -15.60
CA THR A 52 -0.08 -5.61 -14.53
C THR A 52 -0.74 -6.64 -13.62
N PRO A 53 0.03 -7.40 -12.81
CA PRO A 53 -0.55 -8.37 -11.88
C PRO A 53 -1.63 -7.80 -10.95
N ALA A 54 -1.43 -6.59 -10.43
CA ALA A 54 -2.41 -5.91 -9.58
C ALA A 54 -3.72 -5.59 -10.32
N ALA A 55 -3.63 -5.11 -11.57
CA ALA A 55 -4.82 -4.85 -12.39
C ALA A 55 -5.56 -6.13 -12.78
N LEU A 56 -4.85 -7.22 -13.04
CA LEU A 56 -5.43 -8.51 -13.42
C LEU A 56 -6.13 -9.20 -12.25
N ASP A 57 -5.61 -9.04 -11.03
CA ASP A 57 -6.26 -9.52 -9.81
C ASP A 57 -7.54 -8.72 -9.50
N GLY A 58 -7.51 -7.40 -9.71
CA GLY A 58 -8.68 -6.54 -9.61
C GLY A 58 -9.16 -6.23 -8.19
N THR A 59 -8.50 -6.78 -7.16
CA THR A 59 -8.84 -6.49 -5.76
C THR A 59 -8.34 -5.11 -5.32
N LEU A 60 -7.20 -4.66 -5.85
CA LEU A 60 -6.56 -3.40 -5.47
C LEU A 60 -7.12 -2.22 -6.27
N ALA A 61 -7.35 -1.10 -5.60
CA ALA A 61 -7.79 0.16 -6.20
C ALA A 61 -6.99 1.37 -5.70
N ALA A 62 -7.04 2.47 -6.46
CA ALA A 62 -6.50 3.74 -6.01
C ALA A 62 -7.27 4.22 -4.76
N GLY A 63 -6.53 4.66 -3.73
CA GLY A 63 -7.06 5.05 -2.43
C GLY A 63 -6.92 3.98 -1.35
N ASP A 64 -6.65 2.72 -1.71
CA ASP A 64 -6.47 1.65 -0.71
C ASP A 64 -5.23 1.91 0.15
N GLU A 65 -5.38 1.78 1.47
CA GLU A 65 -4.28 1.91 2.42
C GLU A 65 -3.44 0.63 2.47
N ILE A 66 -2.12 0.80 2.40
CA ILE A 66 -1.14 -0.27 2.55
C ILE A 66 -0.72 -0.34 4.01
N THR A 67 -1.21 -1.34 4.73
CA THR A 67 -0.91 -1.54 6.16
C THR A 67 0.22 -2.54 6.41
N GLY A 68 0.49 -3.43 5.45
CA GLY A 68 1.57 -4.41 5.54
C GLY A 68 1.98 -5.02 4.20
N VAL A 69 3.20 -5.56 4.16
CA VAL A 69 3.74 -6.34 3.04
C VAL A 69 4.25 -7.67 3.59
N ASN A 70 3.74 -8.80 3.07
CA ASN A 70 4.06 -10.15 3.53
C ASN A 70 3.97 -10.33 5.06
N GLY A 71 2.88 -9.82 5.66
CA GLY A 71 2.64 -9.91 7.10
C GLY A 71 3.53 -9.01 7.96
N LYS A 72 4.42 -8.19 7.36
CA LYS A 72 5.19 -7.16 8.08
C LYS A 72 4.48 -5.81 7.97
N THR A 73 4.27 -5.14 9.10
CA THR A 73 3.70 -3.80 9.11
C THR A 73 4.59 -2.79 8.39
N VAL A 74 3.99 -1.84 7.71
CA VAL A 74 4.67 -0.72 7.05
C VAL A 74 4.46 0.62 7.77
N LYS A 75 3.84 0.62 8.95
CA LYS A 75 3.62 1.84 9.74
C LYS A 75 4.97 2.50 10.07
N GLY A 76 5.07 3.80 9.79
CA GLY A 76 6.30 4.58 10.00
C GLY A 76 7.38 4.38 8.94
N LYS A 77 7.10 3.63 7.87
CA LYS A 77 8.01 3.47 6.73
C LYS A 77 7.77 4.51 5.66
N THR A 78 8.83 4.88 4.96
CA THR A 78 8.73 5.73 3.76
C THR A 78 8.24 4.92 2.57
N LYS A 79 7.63 5.59 1.58
CA LYS A 79 7.23 4.95 0.32
C LYS A 79 8.38 4.21 -0.38
N VAL A 80 9.61 4.70 -0.23
CA VAL A 80 10.82 4.09 -0.82
C VAL A 80 11.15 2.78 -0.12
N GLU A 81 11.07 2.73 1.21
CA GLU A 81 11.28 1.49 1.97
C GLU A 81 10.23 0.44 1.65
N VAL A 82 8.96 0.84 1.50
CA VAL A 82 7.88 -0.08 1.14
C VAL A 82 8.01 -0.61 -0.28
N ALA A 83 8.32 0.26 -1.24
CA ALA A 83 8.62 -0.15 -2.61
C ALA A 83 9.77 -1.17 -2.64
N LYS A 84 10.84 -0.92 -1.85
CA LYS A 84 11.95 -1.86 -1.71
C LYS A 84 11.52 -3.18 -1.07
N MET A 85 10.70 -3.16 -0.03
CA MET A 85 10.16 -4.40 0.57
C MET A 85 9.43 -5.24 -0.47
N ILE A 86 8.51 -4.63 -1.23
CA ILE A 86 7.79 -5.32 -2.31
C ILE A 86 8.76 -5.88 -3.35
N GLN A 87 9.79 -5.13 -3.76
CA GLN A 87 10.76 -5.57 -4.76
C GLN A 87 11.70 -6.68 -4.28
N THR A 88 12.07 -6.69 -3.00
CA THR A 88 13.03 -7.66 -2.42
C THR A 88 12.44 -9.02 -2.09
N VAL A 89 11.12 -9.11 -1.94
CA VAL A 89 10.40 -10.37 -1.76
C VAL A 89 10.55 -11.22 -3.03
N GLN A 90 10.83 -12.52 -2.93
CA GLN A 90 10.81 -13.44 -4.08
C GLN A 90 9.41 -14.00 -4.32
#